data_AF-A0A7S1ELA1-F1
#
_entry.id   AF-A0A7S1ELA1-F1
#
_cell.length_a   1.000
_cell.length_b   1.000
_cell.length_c   1.000
_cell.angle_alpha   90.00
_cell.angle_beta   90.00
_cell.angle_gamma   90.00
#
_symmetry.space_group_name_H-M   'P 1'
#
loop_
_entity.id
_entity.type
_entity.pdbx_description
1 polymer ?
#
loop_
_entity_poly.entity_id
_entity_poly.type
_entity_poly.pdbx_seq_one_letter_code
_entity_poly.pdbx_strand_id
1 'polypeptide(L)'
;MSHVLSTEDLIDTAYSSLKDDFDPALLTTIRAPLVQNYASKEHVEAMLRQILLRILLDRPEHPVPYMIDLIKEYRPRTAVVIGPPASGKRTLAEGIANRLGLEHVCVADLVEGMKMTQTDLGMRMREYEEQGLDVPDELVETLVTTRLRERDCTGKGWVMDGWPRTAQQARNLRALGLDPQAVLVMEVPDQVVEDRVSFRVLDPETNTLYHTYANPPPLGGGIR
;
A
#
# COMPACT_ATOMS: atom_id res chain seq x y z
N MET A 1 24.82 -7.76 19.21
CA MET A 1 24.06 -7.90 17.95
C MET A 1 22.78 -8.64 18.29
N SER A 2 21.67 -7.93 18.43
CA SER A 2 20.36 -8.55 18.65
C SER A 2 19.90 -9.15 17.32
N HIS A 3 19.88 -10.48 17.23
CA HIS A 3 19.22 -11.17 16.12
C HIS A 3 17.76 -10.73 16.10
N VAL A 4 17.36 -10.02 15.05
CA VAL A 4 15.95 -9.80 14.74
C VAL A 4 15.44 -11.16 14.27
N LEU A 5 14.63 -11.82 15.10
CA LEU A 5 13.97 -13.07 14.75
C LEU A 5 13.14 -12.84 13.48
N SER A 6 13.34 -13.67 12.47
CA SER A 6 12.51 -13.65 11.28
C SER A 6 11.08 -14.06 11.64
N THR A 7 10.11 -13.75 10.76
CA THR A 7 8.72 -14.18 10.96
C THR A 7 8.62 -15.70 11.10
N GLU A 8 9.45 -16.46 10.38
CA GLU A 8 9.55 -17.92 10.51
C GLU A 8 10.09 -18.34 11.88
N ASP A 9 11.13 -17.68 12.40
CA ASP A 9 11.68 -17.99 13.72
C ASP A 9 10.65 -17.72 14.85
N LEU A 10 9.84 -16.66 14.71
CA LEU A 10 8.75 -16.36 15.65
C LEU A 10 7.64 -17.41 15.58
N ILE A 11 7.31 -17.88 14.37
CA ILE A 11 6.31 -18.94 14.18
C ILE A 11 6.81 -20.26 14.77
N ASP A 12 8.06 -20.64 14.53
CA ASP A 12 8.62 -21.89 15.07
C ASP A 12 8.82 -21.83 16.58
N THR A 13 9.19 -20.67 17.13
CA THR A 13 9.28 -20.47 18.60
C THR A 13 7.91 -20.51 19.27
N ALA A 14 6.89 -19.89 18.66
CA ALA A 14 5.51 -19.99 19.12
C ALA A 14 5.01 -21.44 19.00
N TYR A 15 5.33 -22.12 17.91
CA TYR A 15 4.97 -23.52 17.69
C TYR A 15 5.61 -24.44 18.72
N SER A 16 6.90 -24.30 19.01
CA SER A 16 7.58 -25.13 20.01
C SER A 16 7.05 -24.91 21.42
N SER A 17 6.57 -23.70 21.72
CA SER A 17 6.03 -23.32 23.03
C SER A 17 4.56 -23.73 23.18
N LEU A 18 3.80 -23.79 22.08
CA LEU A 18 2.37 -24.11 22.06
C LEU A 18 2.10 -25.58 21.71
N LYS A 19 3.10 -26.35 21.23
CA LYS A 19 2.91 -27.76 20.82
C LYS A 19 2.40 -28.66 21.95
N ASP A 20 2.69 -28.28 23.19
CA ASP A 20 2.27 -29.04 24.37
C ASP A 20 0.85 -28.63 24.83
N ASP A 21 0.37 -27.46 24.40
CA ASP A 21 -0.96 -26.93 24.71
C ASP A 21 -2.01 -27.22 23.61
N PHE A 22 -1.58 -27.55 22.40
CA PHE A 22 -2.44 -27.80 21.24
C PHE A 22 -2.25 -29.20 20.66
N ASP A 23 -3.34 -29.80 20.20
CA ASP A 23 -3.32 -31.11 19.54
C ASP A 23 -2.37 -31.10 18.32
N PRO A 24 -1.36 -32.00 18.24
CA PRO A 24 -0.44 -32.12 17.12
C PRO A 24 -1.11 -32.29 15.75
N ALA A 25 -2.29 -32.91 15.70
CA ALA A 25 -3.09 -33.03 14.48
C ALA A 25 -3.65 -31.67 14.03
N LEU A 26 -3.99 -30.80 14.97
CA LEU A 26 -4.48 -29.45 14.74
C LEU A 26 -3.35 -28.56 14.20
N LEU A 27 -2.14 -28.73 14.72
CA LEU A 27 -0.94 -28.03 14.26
C LEU A 27 -0.49 -28.44 12.84
N THR A 28 -0.58 -29.73 12.51
CA THR A 28 -0.38 -30.20 11.13
C THR A 28 -1.49 -29.71 10.19
N THR A 29 -2.72 -29.58 10.69
CA THR A 29 -3.85 -29.04 9.92
C THR A 29 -3.67 -27.54 9.62
N ILE A 30 -3.19 -26.73 10.56
CA ILE A 30 -2.89 -25.30 10.34
C ILE A 30 -1.81 -25.13 9.25
N ARG A 31 -0.85 -26.06 9.20
CA ARG A 31 0.21 -26.09 8.17
C ARG A 31 -0.25 -26.68 6.83
N ALA A 32 -1.49 -27.17 6.72
CA ALA A 32 -1.99 -27.70 5.46
C ALA A 32 -2.12 -26.57 4.42
N PRO A 33 -1.70 -26.80 3.16
CA PRO A 33 -1.78 -25.79 2.10
C PRO A 33 -3.17 -25.18 1.93
N LEU A 34 -4.23 -25.97 2.14
CA LEU A 34 -5.62 -25.51 2.10
C LEU A 34 -5.92 -24.43 3.14
N VAL A 35 -5.43 -24.59 4.37
CA VAL A 35 -5.64 -23.64 5.47
C VAL A 35 -4.81 -22.37 5.25
N GLN A 36 -3.56 -22.52 4.81
CA GLN A 36 -2.72 -21.37 4.45
C GLN A 36 -3.27 -20.59 3.25
N ASN A 37 -3.80 -21.29 2.24
CA ASN A 37 -4.45 -20.67 1.09
C ASN A 37 -5.69 -19.91 1.51
N TYR A 38 -6.52 -20.46 2.39
CA TYR A 38 -7.69 -19.75 2.93
C TYR A 38 -7.26 -18.50 3.72
N ALA A 39 -6.32 -18.65 4.65
CA ALA A 39 -5.85 -17.54 5.48
C ALA A 39 -5.25 -16.40 4.63
N SER A 40 -4.51 -16.75 3.57
CA SER A 40 -3.95 -15.79 2.62
C SER A 40 -5.03 -15.14 1.76
N LYS A 41 -5.92 -15.94 1.15
CA LYS A 41 -6.97 -15.47 0.24
C LYS A 41 -8.00 -14.57 0.93
N GLU A 42 -8.37 -14.92 2.15
CA GLU A 42 -9.35 -14.17 2.94
C GLU A 42 -8.68 -13.17 3.91
N HIS A 43 -7.36 -12.97 3.80
CA HIS A 43 -6.60 -11.96 4.55
C HIS A 43 -6.71 -12.08 6.08
N VAL A 44 -6.93 -13.31 6.57
CA VAL A 44 -7.16 -13.60 7.99
C VAL A 44 -5.97 -13.20 8.85
N GLU A 45 -4.74 -13.46 8.37
CA GLU A 45 -3.52 -13.12 9.10
C GLU A 45 -3.37 -11.60 9.31
N ALA A 46 -3.62 -10.81 8.24
CA ALA A 46 -3.53 -9.36 8.32
C ALA A 46 -4.56 -8.79 9.31
N MET A 47 -5.80 -9.30 9.26
CA MET A 47 -6.86 -8.93 10.20
C MET A 47 -6.47 -9.23 11.65
N LEU A 48 -6.04 -10.47 11.94
CA LEU A 48 -5.65 -10.88 13.28
C LEU A 48 -4.45 -10.07 13.81
N ARG A 49 -3.46 -9.80 12.96
CA ARG A 49 -2.30 -8.97 13.33
C ARG A 49 -2.73 -7.56 13.72
N GLN A 50 -3.67 -6.96 13.00
CA GLN A 50 -4.17 -5.62 13.33
C GLN A 50 -4.94 -5.58 14.64
N ILE A 51 -5.81 -6.57 14.86
CA ILE A 51 -6.55 -6.73 16.11
C ILE A 51 -5.58 -6.86 17.29
N LEU A 52 -4.57 -7.73 17.16
CA LEU A 52 -3.55 -7.94 18.19
C LEU A 52 -2.77 -6.65 18.49
N LEU A 53 -2.28 -5.95 17.46
CA LEU A 53 -1.57 -4.69 17.63
C LEU A 53 -2.42 -3.66 18.37
N ARG A 54 -3.72 -3.60 18.07
CA ARG A 54 -4.64 -2.67 18.71
C ARG A 54 -4.86 -2.98 20.18
N ILE A 55 -5.02 -4.26 20.53
CA ILE A 55 -5.10 -4.72 21.94
C ILE A 55 -3.82 -4.32 22.70
N LEU A 56 -2.65 -4.53 22.10
CA LEU A 56 -1.35 -4.22 22.74
C LEU A 56 -1.13 -2.71 22.94
N LEU A 57 -1.59 -1.89 22.00
CA LEU A 57 -1.45 -0.44 22.04
C LEU A 57 -2.44 0.22 23.01
N ASP A 58 -3.72 -0.15 22.92
CA ASP A 58 -4.79 0.47 23.70
C ASP A 58 -4.88 -0.07 25.14
N ARG A 59 -4.35 -1.28 25.39
CA ARG A 59 -4.31 -1.94 26.71
C ARG A 59 -5.67 -1.90 27.45
N PRO A 60 -6.75 -2.40 26.82
CA PRO A 60 -8.07 -2.38 27.44
C PRO A 60 -8.10 -3.21 28.73
N GLU A 61 -8.90 -2.77 29.71
CA GLU A 61 -9.12 -3.49 30.96
C GLU A 61 -9.76 -4.88 30.72
N HIS A 62 -10.57 -5.00 29.67
CA HIS A 62 -11.23 -6.24 29.26
C HIS A 62 -10.92 -6.58 27.79
N PRO A 63 -9.87 -7.38 27.50
CA PRO A 63 -9.39 -7.58 26.14
C PRO A 63 -10.32 -8.40 25.24
N VAL A 64 -11.08 -9.38 25.78
CA VAL A 64 -11.98 -10.22 24.97
C VAL A 64 -13.21 -9.44 24.47
N PRO A 65 -13.98 -8.72 25.32
CA PRO A 65 -15.05 -7.84 24.84
C PRO A 65 -14.55 -6.80 23.84
N TYR A 66 -13.41 -6.17 24.14
CA TYR A 66 -12.77 -5.21 23.24
C TYR A 66 -12.43 -5.85 21.87
N MET A 67 -11.93 -7.08 21.86
CA MET A 67 -11.64 -7.82 20.63
C MET A 67 -12.90 -8.14 19.82
N ILE A 68 -14.02 -8.50 20.47
CA ILE A 68 -15.30 -8.73 19.80
C ILE A 68 -15.77 -7.45 19.11
N ASP A 69 -15.66 -6.31 19.80
CA ASP A 69 -16.05 -5.01 19.24
C ASP A 69 -15.13 -4.62 18.08
N LEU A 70 -13.82 -4.84 18.21
CA LEU A 70 -12.87 -4.66 17.11
C LEU A 70 -13.19 -5.51 15.88
N ILE A 71 -13.63 -6.75 16.07
CA ILE A 71 -14.00 -7.65 14.95
C ILE A 71 -15.28 -7.15 14.28
N LYS A 72 -16.28 -6.74 15.06
CA LYS A 72 -17.55 -6.20 14.53
C LYS A 72 -17.34 -4.91 13.74
N GLU A 73 -16.42 -4.08 14.19
CA GLU A 73 -16.10 -2.78 13.60
C GLU A 73 -14.90 -2.86 12.64
N TYR A 74 -14.35 -4.05 12.39
CA TYR A 74 -13.15 -4.19 11.58
C TYR A 74 -13.39 -3.60 10.19
N ARG A 75 -12.66 -2.52 9.92
CA ARG A 75 -12.57 -1.89 8.61
C ARG A 75 -11.10 -1.93 8.19
N PRO A 76 -10.79 -2.48 7.01
CA PRO A 76 -9.44 -2.42 6.46
C PRO A 76 -8.93 -0.97 6.47
N ARG A 77 -7.65 -0.79 6.78
CA ARG A 77 -7.08 0.55 6.93
C ARG A 77 -6.91 1.20 5.57
N THR A 78 -7.42 2.42 5.43
CA THR A 78 -7.34 3.18 4.19
C THR A 78 -6.68 4.53 4.43
N ALA A 79 -5.70 4.88 3.62
CA ALA A 79 -4.98 6.14 3.76
C ALA A 79 -4.60 6.75 2.41
N VAL A 80 -4.51 8.08 2.38
CA VAL A 80 -3.93 8.83 1.25
C VAL A 80 -2.71 9.59 1.73
N VAL A 81 -1.64 9.58 0.93
CA VAL A 81 -0.45 10.41 1.15
C VAL A 81 -0.43 11.56 0.13
N ILE A 82 -0.53 12.80 0.62
CA ILE A 82 -0.48 14.03 -0.18
C ILE A 82 0.72 14.89 0.19
N GLY A 83 1.10 15.80 -0.70
CA GLY A 83 2.27 16.67 -0.53
C GLY A 83 2.92 17.08 -1.86
N PRO A 84 3.89 18.00 -1.83
CA PRO A 84 4.49 18.58 -3.04
C PRO A 84 5.27 17.53 -3.86
N PRO A 85 5.52 17.77 -5.16
CA PRO A 85 6.38 16.90 -5.96
C PRO A 85 7.74 16.69 -5.27
N ALA A 86 8.37 15.53 -5.52
CA ALA A 86 9.65 15.15 -4.90
C ALA A 86 9.69 15.16 -3.35
N SER A 87 8.56 15.25 -2.65
CA SER A 87 8.53 15.22 -1.19
C SER A 87 8.87 13.85 -0.58
N GLY A 88 8.78 12.77 -1.37
CA GLY A 88 8.98 11.39 -0.91
C GLY A 88 7.68 10.63 -0.60
N LYS A 89 6.52 11.12 -1.06
CA LYS A 89 5.20 10.49 -0.83
C LYS A 89 5.18 9.00 -1.16
N ARG A 90 5.70 8.63 -2.32
CA ARG A 90 5.73 7.25 -2.79
C ARG A 90 6.50 6.36 -1.81
N THR A 91 7.72 6.75 -1.44
CA THR A 91 8.54 6.03 -0.46
C THR A 91 7.84 5.93 0.90
N LEU A 92 7.17 6.99 1.36
CA LEU A 92 6.39 6.94 2.59
C LEU A 92 5.20 5.97 2.47
N ALA A 93 4.44 6.04 1.37
CA ALA A 93 3.30 5.16 1.12
C ALA A 93 3.73 3.69 1.04
N GLU A 94 4.78 3.37 0.29
CA GLU A 94 5.39 2.03 0.22
C GLU A 94 5.82 1.55 1.62
N GLY A 95 6.50 2.40 2.39
CA GLY A 95 6.92 2.08 3.75
C GLY A 95 5.75 1.78 4.70
N ILE A 96 4.67 2.56 4.60
CA ILE A 96 3.43 2.33 5.35
C ILE A 96 2.77 1.02 4.92
N ALA A 97 2.65 0.77 3.62
CA ALA A 97 2.07 -0.43 3.05
C ALA A 97 2.80 -1.68 3.56
N ASN A 98 4.12 -1.71 3.41
CA ASN A 98 4.96 -2.82 3.85
C ASN A 98 4.88 -3.06 5.37
N ARG A 99 4.90 -1.99 6.18
CA ARG A 99 4.87 -2.11 7.64
C ARG A 99 3.53 -2.61 8.17
N LEU A 100 2.44 -2.12 7.58
CA LEU A 100 1.07 -2.41 8.03
C LEU A 100 0.40 -3.55 7.26
N GLY A 101 1.05 -4.09 6.23
CA GLY A 101 0.50 -5.13 5.36
C GLY A 101 -0.67 -4.65 4.51
N LEU A 102 -0.64 -3.38 4.07
CA LEU A 102 -1.66 -2.77 3.19
C LEU A 102 -1.21 -2.88 1.72
N GLU A 103 -2.14 -2.71 0.80
CA GLU A 103 -1.81 -2.54 -0.60
C GLU A 103 -1.36 -1.10 -0.90
N HIS A 104 -0.21 -0.95 -1.56
CA HIS A 104 0.23 0.34 -2.06
C HIS A 104 -0.39 0.61 -3.43
N VAL A 105 -1.10 1.73 -3.55
CA VAL A 105 -1.78 2.14 -4.77
C VAL A 105 -1.14 3.42 -5.30
N CYS A 106 -0.18 3.27 -6.21
CA CYS A 106 0.41 4.40 -6.91
C CYS A 106 -0.38 4.73 -8.18
N VAL A 107 -1.11 5.84 -8.18
CA VAL A 107 -2.01 6.17 -9.31
C VAL A 107 -1.24 6.43 -10.61
N ALA A 108 -0.03 7.00 -10.53
CA ALA A 108 0.80 7.19 -11.71
C ALA A 108 1.15 5.83 -12.37
N ASP A 109 1.54 4.84 -11.57
CA ASP A 109 1.93 3.53 -12.08
C ASP A 109 0.71 2.75 -12.61
N LEU A 110 -0.47 2.93 -11.99
CA LEU A 110 -1.72 2.40 -12.54
C LEU A 110 -2.02 2.95 -13.93
N VAL A 111 -1.89 4.27 -14.11
CA VAL A 111 -2.16 4.93 -15.41
C VAL A 111 -1.15 4.43 -16.45
N GLU A 112 0.14 4.41 -16.13
CA GLU A 112 1.17 3.86 -17.03
C GLU A 112 0.90 2.42 -17.43
N GLY A 113 0.58 1.56 -16.45
CA GLY A 113 0.23 0.16 -16.71
C GLY A 113 -1.04 0.02 -17.57
N MET A 114 -2.08 0.81 -17.29
CA MET A 114 -3.34 0.77 -18.03
C MET A 114 -3.15 1.18 -19.49
N LYS A 115 -2.34 2.20 -19.76
CA LYS A 115 -1.99 2.64 -21.12
C LYS A 115 -1.31 1.55 -21.94
N MET A 116 -0.62 0.59 -21.32
CA MET A 116 0.01 -0.54 -22.02
C MET A 116 -1.00 -1.65 -22.41
N THR A 117 -2.20 -1.66 -21.83
CA THR A 117 -3.22 -2.67 -22.12
C THR A 117 -3.99 -2.37 -23.41
N GLN A 118 -4.59 -3.40 -24.01
CA GLN A 118 -5.49 -3.28 -25.17
C GLN A 118 -6.97 -3.14 -24.77
N THR A 119 -7.24 -2.64 -23.56
CA THR A 119 -8.61 -2.38 -23.09
C THR A 119 -9.12 -1.06 -23.64
N ASP A 120 -10.44 -0.86 -23.71
CA ASP A 120 -11.03 0.42 -24.11
C ASP A 120 -10.54 1.59 -23.26
N LEU A 121 -10.37 1.37 -21.96
CA LEU A 121 -9.84 2.37 -21.04
C LEU A 121 -8.36 2.69 -21.36
N GLY A 122 -7.54 1.64 -21.58
CA GLY A 122 -6.13 1.79 -21.92
C GLY A 122 -5.90 2.49 -23.25
N MET A 123 -6.67 2.13 -24.30
CA MET A 123 -6.60 2.77 -25.61
C MET A 123 -6.95 4.25 -25.52
N ARG A 124 -8.06 4.59 -24.84
CA ARG A 124 -8.44 6.00 -24.64
C ARG A 124 -7.39 6.80 -23.89
N MET A 125 -6.84 6.25 -22.79
CA MET A 125 -5.78 6.93 -22.03
C MET A 125 -4.55 7.18 -22.90
N ARG A 126 -4.16 6.21 -23.76
CA ARG A 126 -3.04 6.34 -24.68
C ARG A 126 -3.29 7.40 -25.76
N GLU A 127 -4.51 7.49 -26.30
CA GLU A 127 -4.88 8.50 -27.29
C GLU A 127 -4.69 9.94 -26.78
N TYR A 128 -5.00 10.22 -25.51
CA TYR A 128 -4.76 11.53 -24.91
C TYR A 128 -3.27 11.86 -24.84
N GLU A 129 -2.45 10.89 -24.41
CA GLU A 129 -1.00 11.06 -24.34
C GLU A 129 -0.36 11.27 -25.72
N GLU A 130 -0.78 10.51 -26.73
CA GLU A 130 -0.32 10.67 -28.12
C GLU A 130 -0.66 12.06 -28.70
N GLN A 131 -1.72 12.70 -28.18
CA GLN A 131 -2.11 14.07 -28.52
C GLN A 131 -1.41 15.13 -27.65
N GLY A 132 -0.56 14.73 -26.71
CA GLY A 132 0.08 15.64 -25.75
C GLY A 132 -0.88 16.25 -24.74
N LEU A 133 -2.02 15.60 -24.49
CA LEU A 133 -3.06 16.03 -23.54
C LEU A 133 -2.97 15.22 -22.25
N ASP A 134 -3.36 15.85 -21.14
CA ASP A 134 -3.51 15.15 -19.86
C ASP A 134 -4.66 14.15 -19.92
N VAL A 135 -4.49 13.01 -19.24
CA VAL A 135 -5.56 12.01 -19.09
C VAL A 135 -6.71 12.62 -18.26
N PRO A 136 -7.96 12.60 -18.75
CA PRO A 136 -9.10 13.15 -18.03
C PRO A 136 -9.34 12.51 -16.65
N ASP A 137 -9.79 13.33 -15.70
CA ASP A 137 -10.08 12.92 -14.32
C ASP A 137 -11.06 11.74 -14.25
N GLU A 138 -12.05 11.67 -15.14
CA GLU A 138 -13.05 10.59 -15.15
C GLU A 138 -12.44 9.23 -15.50
N LEU A 139 -11.43 9.20 -16.37
CA LEU A 139 -10.73 7.97 -16.72
C LEU A 139 -9.86 7.49 -15.56
N VAL A 140 -9.16 8.42 -14.90
CA VAL A 140 -8.36 8.13 -13.71
C VAL A 140 -9.26 7.65 -12.56
N GLU A 141 -10.39 8.29 -12.34
CA GLU A 141 -11.37 7.89 -11.33
C GLU A 141 -11.88 6.46 -11.58
N THR A 142 -12.22 6.13 -12.82
CA THR A 142 -12.66 4.77 -13.19
C THR A 142 -11.58 3.74 -12.87
N LEU A 143 -10.32 4.05 -13.22
CA LEU A 143 -9.18 3.17 -12.97
C LEU A 143 -8.92 2.97 -11.48
N VAL A 144 -8.84 4.05 -10.71
CA VAL A 144 -8.60 4.02 -9.26
C VAL A 144 -9.73 3.28 -8.55
N THR A 145 -10.99 3.58 -8.90
CA THR A 145 -12.16 2.90 -8.31
C THR A 145 -12.13 1.40 -8.56
N THR A 146 -11.74 0.98 -9.76
CA THR A 146 -11.61 -0.44 -10.10
C THR A 146 -10.56 -1.11 -9.23
N ARG A 147 -9.36 -0.51 -9.12
CA ARG A 147 -8.26 -1.02 -8.29
C ARG A 147 -8.66 -1.11 -6.81
N LEU A 148 -9.24 -0.05 -6.24
CA LEU A 148 -9.60 0.00 -4.82
C LEU A 148 -10.71 -1.00 -4.42
N ARG A 149 -11.45 -1.52 -5.40
CA ARG A 149 -12.50 -2.54 -5.21
C ARG A 149 -11.99 -3.98 -5.33
N GLU A 150 -10.73 -4.17 -5.66
CA GLU A 150 -10.13 -5.50 -5.70
C GLU A 150 -10.03 -6.12 -4.29
N ARG A 151 -9.93 -7.46 -4.24
CA ARG A 151 -10.03 -8.21 -2.98
C ARG A 151 -8.91 -7.93 -2.00
N ASP A 152 -7.72 -7.65 -2.51
CA ASP A 152 -6.55 -7.29 -1.73
C ASP A 152 -6.74 -5.91 -1.08
N CYS A 153 -7.17 -4.89 -1.83
CA CYS A 153 -7.47 -3.56 -1.29
C CYS A 153 -8.64 -3.58 -0.30
N THR A 154 -9.70 -4.33 -0.60
CA THR A 154 -10.89 -4.45 0.27
C THR A 154 -10.68 -5.38 1.47
N GLY A 155 -9.69 -6.28 1.43
CA GLY A 155 -9.36 -7.18 2.53
C GLY A 155 -8.27 -6.64 3.46
N LYS A 156 -7.12 -6.24 2.89
CA LYS A 156 -5.96 -5.72 3.64
C LYS A 156 -6.10 -4.25 3.98
N GLY A 157 -6.82 -3.50 3.14
CA GLY A 157 -6.77 -2.04 3.13
C GLY A 157 -5.74 -1.54 2.12
N TRP A 158 -5.63 -0.23 2.01
CA TRP A 158 -4.80 0.41 1.00
C TRP A 158 -4.18 1.72 1.50
N VAL A 159 -3.02 2.05 0.96
CA VAL A 159 -2.43 3.37 1.05
C VAL A 159 -2.16 3.88 -0.36
N MET A 160 -2.75 5.01 -0.69
CA MET A 160 -2.71 5.58 -2.04
C MET A 160 -1.83 6.83 -2.07
N ASP A 161 -1.01 6.97 -3.11
CA ASP A 161 -0.30 8.21 -3.40
C ASP A 161 -0.59 8.71 -4.82
N GLY A 162 -0.49 10.03 -4.99
CA GLY A 162 -0.66 10.67 -6.29
C GLY A 162 -2.10 10.97 -6.69
N TRP A 163 -3.11 10.61 -5.89
CA TRP A 163 -4.51 11.00 -6.06
C TRP A 163 -5.26 10.91 -4.71
N PRO A 164 -6.24 11.77 -4.40
CA PRO A 164 -6.64 12.97 -5.14
C PRO A 164 -5.60 14.11 -5.07
N ARG A 165 -5.49 14.88 -6.15
CA ARG A 165 -4.69 16.11 -6.29
C ARG A 165 -5.56 17.37 -6.31
N THR A 166 -6.85 17.24 -6.62
CA THR A 166 -7.79 18.37 -6.66
C THR A 166 -8.94 18.17 -5.66
N ALA A 167 -9.57 19.27 -5.25
CA ALA A 167 -10.75 19.22 -4.41
C ALA A 167 -11.92 18.48 -5.09
N GLN A 168 -12.01 18.51 -6.42
CA GLN A 168 -13.02 17.77 -7.16
C GLN A 168 -12.78 16.26 -7.09
N GLN A 169 -11.55 15.81 -7.32
CA GLN A 169 -11.18 14.40 -7.17
C GLN A 169 -11.47 13.88 -5.75
N ALA A 170 -11.19 14.68 -4.72
CA ALA A 170 -11.52 14.34 -3.34
C ALA A 170 -13.04 14.19 -3.10
N ARG A 171 -13.86 15.07 -3.71
CA ARG A 171 -15.32 14.93 -3.66
C ARG A 171 -15.80 13.66 -4.36
N ASN A 172 -15.21 13.32 -5.50
CA ASN A 172 -15.55 12.11 -6.24
C ASN A 172 -15.20 10.84 -5.44
N LEU A 173 -14.01 10.78 -4.84
CA LEU A 173 -13.60 9.68 -3.95
C LEU A 173 -14.62 9.45 -2.82
N ARG A 174 -15.08 10.55 -2.20
CA ARG A 174 -16.09 10.50 -1.15
C ARG A 174 -17.45 10.04 -1.67
N ALA A 175 -17.88 10.54 -2.83
CA ALA A 175 -19.15 10.13 -3.46
C ALA A 175 -19.18 8.64 -3.81
N LEU A 176 -18.02 8.05 -4.10
CA LEU A 176 -17.85 6.62 -4.36
C LEU A 176 -17.84 5.76 -3.09
N GLY A 177 -17.90 6.37 -1.89
CA GLY A 177 -17.83 5.67 -0.61
C GLY A 177 -16.43 5.15 -0.27
N LEU A 178 -15.38 5.72 -0.88
CA LEU A 178 -13.99 5.32 -0.72
C LEU A 178 -13.19 6.32 0.13
N ASP A 179 -13.86 6.96 1.09
CA ASP A 179 -13.24 7.96 1.99
C ASP A 179 -12.09 7.30 2.79
N PRO A 180 -10.85 7.83 2.71
CA PRO A 180 -9.75 7.29 3.50
C PRO A 180 -9.96 7.55 4.99
N GLN A 181 -9.58 6.59 5.83
CA GLN A 181 -9.59 6.77 7.28
C GLN A 181 -8.51 7.76 7.75
N ALA A 182 -7.44 7.92 6.98
CA ALA A 182 -6.35 8.85 7.29
C ALA A 182 -5.85 9.58 6.04
N VAL A 183 -5.51 10.85 6.21
CA VAL A 183 -4.81 11.65 5.18
C VAL A 183 -3.49 12.12 5.77
N LEU A 184 -2.39 11.68 5.18
CA LEU A 184 -1.04 12.07 5.57
C LEU A 184 -0.58 13.20 4.66
N VAL A 185 -0.31 14.36 5.24
CA VAL A 185 0.17 15.54 4.51
C VAL A 185 1.67 15.68 4.74
N MET A 186 2.45 15.56 3.68
CA MET A 186 3.87 15.85 3.72
C MET A 186 4.12 17.33 3.47
N GLU A 187 4.65 18.00 4.48
CA GLU A 187 5.16 19.36 4.37
C GLU A 187 6.67 19.30 4.12
N VAL A 188 7.10 19.88 3.01
CA VAL A 188 8.52 19.97 2.64
C VAL A 188 8.78 21.40 2.19
N PRO A 189 9.82 22.07 2.72
CA PRO A 189 10.15 23.43 2.30
C PRO A 189 10.41 23.50 0.79
N ASP A 190 9.97 24.59 0.15
CA ASP A 190 10.08 24.77 -1.31
C ASP A 190 11.52 24.61 -1.80
N GLN A 191 12.51 25.15 -1.08
CA GLN A 191 13.92 25.00 -1.42
C GLN A 191 14.35 23.52 -1.52
N VAL A 192 13.85 22.68 -0.60
CA VAL A 192 14.15 21.24 -0.61
C VAL A 192 13.46 20.55 -1.79
N VAL A 193 12.26 21.00 -2.17
CA VAL A 193 11.55 20.50 -3.36
C VAL A 193 12.33 20.87 -4.62
N GLU A 194 12.74 22.14 -4.74
CA GLU A 194 13.54 22.64 -5.87
C GLU A 194 14.83 21.84 -6.02
N ASP A 195 15.63 21.74 -4.96
CA ASP A 195 16.87 20.97 -4.96
C ASP A 195 16.62 19.53 -5.41
N ARG A 196 15.61 18.86 -4.86
CA ARG A 196 15.29 17.47 -5.20
C ARG A 196 14.83 17.27 -6.63
N VAL A 197 14.11 18.24 -7.20
CA VAL A 197 13.68 18.18 -8.59
C VAL A 197 14.87 18.43 -9.51
N SER A 198 15.73 19.41 -9.19
CA SER A 198 16.90 19.79 -10.00
C SER A 198 17.96 18.68 -10.12
N PHE A 199 18.06 17.81 -9.12
CA PHE A 199 19.03 16.70 -9.12
C PHE A 199 18.41 15.32 -9.34
N ARG A 200 17.18 15.28 -9.87
CA ARG A 200 16.49 14.05 -10.22
C ARG A 200 16.99 13.54 -11.57
N VAL A 201 17.34 12.26 -11.62
CA VAL A 201 17.88 11.62 -12.83
C VAL A 201 17.07 10.38 -13.14
N LEU A 202 16.67 10.21 -14.41
CA LEU A 202 15.91 9.05 -14.86
C LEU A 202 16.85 8.09 -15.59
N ASP A 203 16.88 6.83 -15.17
CA ASP A 203 17.49 5.78 -15.96
C ASP A 203 16.56 5.43 -17.14
N PRO A 204 16.97 5.66 -18.40
CA PRO A 204 16.12 5.44 -19.57
C PRO A 204 15.86 3.95 -19.86
N GLU A 205 16.65 3.03 -19.32
CA GLU A 205 16.45 1.59 -19.53
C GLU A 205 15.44 1.01 -18.53
N THR A 206 15.56 1.41 -17.26
CA THR A 206 14.72 0.86 -16.18
C THR A 206 13.55 1.77 -15.81
N ASN A 207 13.52 3.01 -16.31
CA ASN A 207 12.64 4.09 -15.83
C ASN A 207 12.72 4.34 -14.31
N THR A 208 13.82 3.89 -13.68
CA THR A 208 14.05 4.12 -12.26
C THR A 208 14.52 5.54 -12.03
N LEU A 209 13.93 6.20 -11.03
CA LEU A 209 14.27 7.57 -10.66
C LEU A 209 15.32 7.57 -9.54
N TYR A 210 16.45 8.20 -9.84
CA TYR A 210 17.57 8.41 -8.94
C TYR A 210 17.65 9.88 -8.53
N HIS A 211 18.44 10.15 -7.49
CA HIS A 211 18.79 11.50 -7.08
C HIS A 211 20.29 11.58 -6.89
N THR A 212 20.95 12.47 -7.64
CA THR A 212 22.43 12.54 -7.78
C THR A 212 23.19 12.43 -6.46
N TYR A 213 22.67 13.02 -5.37
CA TYR A 213 23.33 13.01 -4.06
C TYR A 213 22.75 12.05 -3.03
N ALA A 214 21.46 11.74 -3.12
CA ALA A 214 20.72 11.07 -2.03
C ALA A 214 20.54 9.57 -2.31
N ASN A 215 20.42 9.22 -3.60
CA ASN A 215 20.37 7.86 -4.10
C ASN A 215 20.99 7.88 -5.50
N PRO A 216 22.33 7.98 -5.60
CA PRO A 216 23.00 8.09 -6.89
C PRO A 216 22.75 6.83 -7.74
N PRO A 217 22.62 6.97 -9.06
CA PRO A 217 22.49 5.83 -9.95
C PRO A 217 23.72 4.92 -9.89
N PRO A 218 23.56 3.60 -10.12
CA PRO A 218 24.68 2.67 -10.16
C PRO A 218 25.66 3.05 -11.29
N LEU A 219 26.96 2.90 -11.01
CA LEU A 219 28.03 3.23 -11.95
C LEU A 219 27.92 2.37 -13.21
N GLY A 220 27.59 2.98 -14.36
CA GLY A 220 27.58 2.33 -15.68
C GLY A 220 26.24 2.29 -16.42
N GLY A 221 25.13 2.74 -15.81
CA GLY A 221 23.87 2.92 -16.53
C GLY A 221 23.95 4.08 -17.52
N GLY A 222 23.34 3.98 -18.70
CA GLY A 222 23.30 5.05 -19.69
C GLY A 222 22.40 6.20 -19.23
N ILE A 223 22.88 7.07 -18.34
CA ILE A 223 22.06 8.08 -17.70
C ILE A 223 21.89 9.33 -18.57
N ARG A 224 20.67 9.85 -18.68
CA ARG A 224 20.35 11.14 -19.32
C ARG A 224 19.78 12.12 -18.31
#